data_AF-A0A0T7BV42-F1
#
_entry.id   AF-A0A0T7BV42-F1
#
_cell.length_a   1.000
_cell.length_b   1.000
_cell.length_c   1.000
_cell.angle_alpha   90.00
_cell.angle_beta   90.00
_cell.angle_gamma   90.00
#
_symmetry.space_group_name_H-M   'P 1'
#
loop_
_entity.id
_entity.type
_entity.pdbx_description
1 polymer ?
#
loop_
_entity_poly.entity_id
_entity_poly.type
_entity_poly.pdbx_seq_one_letter_code
_entity_poly.pdbx_strand_id
1 'polypeptide(L)'
;MTNKSLLQQINLLFNDNFQKHSENLSAVFFADSTHLWLASDESTQIERLSLIDGNNFGEHQQFNIADFIDLPAPVTEEIDIEGIDINDGYLWFMGSHSWKRKKSKLDKSGSSNIKRLATIATEANRYILARIPLVNGELSQNSPESKSAAKLEVTADGNLLMDCLENDPHLQPFIQGKIPSKDNGLDIEGIAVFKNKVFLGLRGPVLRGWAILLEIELELTSPGVMTLKSLTEANTKYKKYFLWLNGLGIRDLCRDGGDLLILGGPTMDLDGPVQIYRLADVLNLADDVMHEPKFVQDIPYGFRDDHAEGMTLCHQLTGTPSLLVVYDSPAKSRFLDNGGLVADIFPLQSI
;
A
#
# COMPACT_ATOMS: atom_id res chain seq x y z
N MET A 1 16.52 2.35 -23.72
CA MET A 1 17.09 3.36 -22.79
C MET A 1 17.94 2.60 -21.79
N THR A 2 19.21 2.97 -21.69
CA THR A 2 20.25 2.31 -20.90
C THR A 2 19.86 2.12 -19.44
N ASN A 3 19.95 0.89 -18.94
CA ASN A 3 19.90 0.51 -17.52
C ASN A 3 20.63 1.57 -16.66
N LYS A 4 19.86 2.37 -15.93
CA LYS A 4 20.33 3.22 -14.85
C LYS A 4 19.58 2.79 -13.59
N SER A 5 20.12 2.07 -12.62
CA SER A 5 21.32 1.24 -12.53
C SER A 5 21.00 0.33 -11.34
N LEU A 6 20.33 -0.80 -11.58
CA LEU A 6 20.04 -1.80 -10.55
C LEU A 6 21.31 -2.02 -9.70
N LEU A 7 21.23 -1.76 -8.40
CA LEU A 7 22.38 -1.92 -7.50
C LEU A 7 22.63 -3.40 -7.25
N GLN A 8 21.59 -4.11 -6.82
CA GLN A 8 21.64 -5.53 -6.53
C GLN A 8 20.24 -6.12 -6.59
N GLN A 9 20.20 -7.45 -6.63
CA GLN A 9 19.00 -8.24 -6.47
C GLN A 9 19.09 -9.00 -5.16
N ILE A 10 17.95 -9.16 -4.49
CA ILE A 10 17.85 -9.93 -3.25
C ILE A 10 16.85 -11.05 -3.42
N ASN A 11 17.11 -12.16 -2.75
CA ASN A 11 16.21 -13.31 -2.73
C ASN A 11 15.25 -13.19 -1.55
N LEU A 12 13.97 -13.36 -1.83
CA LEU A 12 12.88 -13.46 -0.87
C LEU A 12 12.46 -14.93 -0.79
N LEU A 13 12.75 -15.59 0.33
CA LEU A 13 12.54 -17.02 0.51
C LEU A 13 11.31 -17.25 1.39
N PHE A 14 10.23 -17.69 0.76
CA PHE A 14 8.95 -17.97 1.43
C PHE A 14 8.77 -19.48 1.69
N ASN A 15 7.96 -19.79 2.70
CA ASN A 15 7.48 -21.16 2.91
C ASN A 15 6.44 -21.53 1.83
N ASP A 16 6.29 -22.82 1.55
CA ASP A 16 5.43 -23.36 0.48
C ASP A 16 3.97 -22.84 0.50
N ASN A 17 3.45 -22.52 1.68
CA ASN A 17 2.08 -22.06 1.86
C ASN A 17 1.82 -20.61 1.39
N PHE A 18 2.87 -19.81 1.17
CA PHE A 18 2.76 -18.43 0.69
C PHE A 18 3.27 -18.23 -0.74
N GLN A 19 3.98 -19.21 -1.32
CA GLN A 19 4.60 -19.07 -2.65
C GLN A 19 3.64 -18.54 -3.72
N LYS A 20 2.39 -19.02 -3.74
CA LYS A 20 1.39 -18.52 -4.69
C LYS A 20 1.01 -17.05 -4.47
N HIS A 21 0.87 -16.63 -3.21
CA HIS A 21 0.52 -15.24 -2.87
C HIS A 21 1.69 -14.29 -3.10
N SER A 22 2.93 -14.80 -3.04
CA SER A 22 4.13 -14.03 -3.35
C SER A 22 4.18 -13.51 -4.80
N GLU A 23 3.37 -14.05 -5.70
CA GLU A 23 3.19 -13.53 -7.07
C GLU A 23 2.44 -12.18 -7.11
N ASN A 24 1.82 -11.76 -6.01
CA ASN A 24 1.04 -10.54 -5.93
C ASN A 24 1.46 -9.72 -4.69
N LEU A 25 2.76 -9.46 -4.55
CA LEU A 25 3.29 -8.62 -3.47
C LEU A 25 2.94 -7.16 -3.75
N SER A 26 2.22 -6.55 -2.83
CA SER A 26 1.68 -5.19 -2.94
C SER A 26 2.37 -4.20 -2.00
N ALA A 27 2.85 -4.65 -0.84
CA ALA A 27 3.42 -3.77 0.18
C ALA A 27 4.72 -4.33 0.78
N VAL A 28 5.64 -3.43 1.13
CA VAL A 28 6.92 -3.81 1.77
C VAL A 28 7.44 -2.75 2.74
N PHE A 29 8.00 -3.18 3.88
CA PHE A 29 8.67 -2.28 4.81
C PHE A 29 9.89 -2.95 5.44
N PHE A 30 11.07 -2.35 5.29
CA PHE A 30 12.29 -2.82 5.93
C PHE A 30 12.46 -2.17 7.30
N ALA A 31 12.25 -2.94 8.35
CA ALA A 31 12.36 -2.53 9.74
C ALA A 31 13.68 -2.99 10.35
N ASP A 32 14.07 -2.34 11.45
CA ASP A 32 15.10 -2.76 12.43
C ASP A 32 16.44 -3.28 11.86
N SER A 33 16.78 -2.91 10.63
CA SER A 33 17.92 -3.42 9.86
C SER A 33 17.92 -4.93 9.62
N THR A 34 16.87 -5.67 10.00
CA THR A 34 16.85 -7.13 9.93
C THR A 34 15.57 -7.73 9.39
N HIS A 35 14.42 -7.09 9.56
CA HIS A 35 13.14 -7.65 9.15
C HIS A 35 12.53 -6.94 7.94
N LEU A 36 12.13 -7.73 6.95
CA LEU A 36 11.31 -7.27 5.84
C LEU A 36 9.86 -7.70 6.09
N TRP A 37 8.99 -6.72 6.31
CA TRP A 37 7.54 -6.93 6.40
C TRP A 37 6.94 -6.80 5.02
N LEU A 38 6.00 -7.69 4.69
CA LEU A 38 5.44 -7.84 3.35
C LEU A 38 3.94 -8.11 3.44
N ALA A 39 3.21 -7.73 2.40
CA ALA A 39 1.82 -8.10 2.22
C ALA A 39 1.51 -8.43 0.75
N SER A 40 0.38 -9.11 0.55
CA SER A 40 -0.14 -9.45 -0.77
C SER A 40 -1.62 -9.06 -0.87
N ASP A 41 -2.05 -8.64 -2.05
CA ASP A 41 -3.45 -8.31 -2.35
C ASP A 41 -4.37 -9.56 -2.31
N GLU A 42 -3.83 -10.76 -2.48
CA GLU A 42 -4.56 -12.04 -2.45
C GLU A 42 -4.62 -12.70 -1.06
N SER A 43 -4.20 -12.03 0.02
CA SER A 43 -4.10 -12.62 1.36
C SER A 43 -4.86 -11.85 2.47
N THR A 44 -5.00 -12.48 3.63
CA THR A 44 -5.48 -11.85 4.89
C THR A 44 -4.40 -11.88 5.98
N GLN A 45 -3.15 -12.01 5.56
CA GLN A 45 -1.98 -12.23 6.40
C GLN A 45 -0.94 -11.15 6.13
N ILE A 46 -0.12 -10.88 7.14
CA ILE A 46 1.11 -10.11 6.99
C ILE A 46 2.27 -11.09 7.12
N GLU A 47 3.25 -10.95 6.24
CA GLU A 47 4.41 -11.81 6.21
C GLU A 47 5.64 -11.06 6.74
N ARG A 48 6.58 -11.81 7.32
CA ARG A 48 7.88 -11.31 7.73
C ARG A 48 8.98 -12.24 7.24
N LEU A 49 10.02 -11.67 6.64
CA LEU A 49 11.27 -12.34 6.37
C LEU A 49 12.40 -11.73 7.21
N SER A 50 13.31 -12.55 7.71
CA SER A 50 14.54 -12.14 8.38
C SER A 50 15.70 -12.09 7.40
N LEU A 51 16.59 -11.11 7.55
CA LEU A 51 17.86 -11.04 6.85
C LEU A 51 18.76 -12.21 7.27
N ILE A 52 19.06 -13.11 6.34
CA ILE A 52 19.96 -14.25 6.56
C ILE A 52 21.41 -13.81 6.30
N ASP A 53 21.61 -13.12 5.17
CA ASP A 53 22.87 -12.54 4.75
C ASP A 53 22.60 -11.35 3.82
N GLY A 54 23.65 -10.69 3.30
CA GLY A 54 23.52 -9.46 2.52
C GLY A 54 22.63 -9.53 1.26
N ASN A 55 22.30 -10.73 0.77
CA ASN A 55 21.49 -10.92 -0.43
C ASN A 55 20.23 -11.78 -0.21
N ASN A 56 20.04 -12.35 0.98
CA ASN A 56 18.97 -13.33 1.23
C ASN A 56 18.11 -12.93 2.42
N PHE A 57 16.80 -12.82 2.19
CA PHE A 57 15.77 -12.76 3.22
C PHE A 57 15.01 -14.08 3.25
N GLY A 58 14.80 -14.63 4.44
CA GLY A 58 14.09 -15.90 4.62
C GLY A 58 13.53 -16.02 6.03
N GLU A 59 13.60 -17.22 6.63
CA GLU A 59 12.99 -17.49 7.95
C GLU A 59 11.53 -17.04 8.05
N HIS A 60 10.77 -17.35 7.00
CA HIS A 60 9.44 -16.83 6.79
C HIS A 60 8.48 -17.10 7.95
N GLN A 61 7.86 -16.03 8.44
CA GLN A 61 6.79 -16.05 9.44
C GLN A 61 5.54 -15.37 8.90
N GLN A 62 4.39 -15.90 9.30
CA GLN A 62 3.08 -15.41 8.88
C GLN A 62 2.25 -15.00 10.09
N PHE A 63 1.54 -13.90 9.95
CA PHE A 63 0.69 -13.35 11.00
C PHE A 63 -0.74 -13.22 10.47
N ASN A 64 -1.67 -14.01 11.00
CA ASN A 64 -3.08 -13.84 10.62
C ASN A 64 -3.64 -12.58 11.30
N ILE A 65 -4.15 -11.64 10.50
CA ILE A 65 -4.69 -10.39 11.04
C ILE A 65 -5.87 -10.64 12.00
N ALA A 66 -6.66 -11.69 11.71
CA ALA A 66 -7.79 -12.10 12.55
C ALA A 66 -7.40 -12.53 13.97
N ASP A 67 -6.12 -12.83 14.23
CA ASP A 67 -5.64 -13.14 15.59
C ASP A 67 -5.48 -11.86 16.45
N PHE A 68 -5.46 -10.68 15.82
CA PHE A 68 -5.22 -9.39 16.48
C PHE A 68 -6.43 -8.45 16.43
N ILE A 69 -7.22 -8.50 15.34
CA ILE A 69 -8.30 -7.57 15.06
C ILE A 69 -9.47 -8.33 14.43
N ASP A 70 -10.70 -8.04 14.88
CA ASP A 70 -11.90 -8.56 14.26
C ASP A 70 -12.05 -8.01 12.83
N LEU A 71 -12.17 -8.88 11.82
CA LEU A 71 -12.36 -8.46 10.43
C LEU A 71 -13.85 -8.12 10.16
N PRO A 72 -14.16 -7.18 9.23
CA PRO A 72 -15.53 -6.88 8.79
C PRO A 72 -16.28 -8.07 8.18
N ALA A 73 -15.55 -9.01 7.57
CA ALA A 73 -16.05 -10.21 6.92
C ALA A 73 -15.14 -11.42 7.21
N PRO A 74 -15.59 -12.66 6.93
CA PRO A 74 -14.79 -13.87 7.17
C PRO A 74 -13.43 -13.83 6.47
N VAL A 75 -12.43 -14.52 7.04
CA VAL A 75 -11.05 -14.63 6.51
C VAL A 75 -10.94 -15.24 5.10
N THR A 76 -12.03 -15.78 4.56
CA THR A 76 -12.10 -16.24 3.16
C THR A 76 -12.25 -15.09 2.17
N GLU A 77 -12.59 -13.89 2.63
CA GLU A 77 -12.58 -12.67 1.83
C GLU A 77 -11.23 -11.96 2.04
N GLU A 78 -10.50 -11.75 0.96
CA GLU A 78 -9.21 -11.07 0.93
C GLU A 78 -9.34 -9.64 1.48
N ILE A 79 -8.28 -9.16 2.14
CA ILE A 79 -8.21 -7.76 2.59
C ILE A 79 -7.75 -6.86 1.44
N ASP A 80 -7.06 -7.39 0.42
CA ASP A 80 -6.42 -6.58 -0.62
C ASP A 80 -5.47 -5.58 0.05
N ILE A 81 -4.51 -6.08 0.84
CA ILE A 81 -3.60 -5.24 1.62
C ILE A 81 -2.69 -4.53 0.64
N GLU A 82 -2.75 -3.22 0.56
CA GLU A 82 -1.96 -2.45 -0.42
C GLU A 82 -0.83 -1.65 0.24
N GLY A 83 -0.97 -1.31 1.51
CA GLY A 83 0.01 -0.47 2.20
C GLY A 83 0.36 -0.97 3.59
N ILE A 84 1.65 -0.87 3.93
CA ILE A 84 2.17 -1.08 5.29
C ILE A 84 3.17 0.00 5.69
N ASP A 85 3.18 0.39 6.96
CA ASP A 85 4.23 1.25 7.53
C ASP A 85 4.48 0.87 9.00
N ILE A 86 5.70 1.07 9.48
CA ILE A 86 6.04 0.85 10.89
C ILE A 86 6.47 2.16 11.54
N ASN A 87 5.65 2.64 12.47
CA ASN A 87 5.95 3.86 13.21
C ASN A 87 5.38 3.81 14.63
N ASP A 88 6.13 4.38 15.58
CA ASP A 88 5.74 4.46 16.99
C ASP A 88 5.35 3.10 17.59
N GLY A 89 6.15 2.05 17.34
CA GLY A 89 5.94 0.71 17.89
C GLY A 89 4.67 0.00 17.40
N TYR A 90 4.14 0.42 16.25
CA TYR A 90 3.02 -0.21 15.58
C TYR A 90 3.41 -0.56 14.15
N LEU A 91 2.96 -1.73 13.69
CA LEU A 91 2.76 -1.99 12.28
C LEU A 91 1.37 -1.48 11.89
N TRP A 92 1.33 -0.56 10.94
CA TRP A 92 0.14 -0.03 10.31
C TRP A 92 -0.08 -0.73 8.97
N PHE A 93 -1.34 -0.97 8.64
CA PHE A 93 -1.70 -1.54 7.35
C PHE A 93 -3.10 -1.09 6.93
N MET A 94 -3.39 -1.21 5.64
CA MET A 94 -4.71 -0.93 5.10
C MET A 94 -5.01 -1.77 3.87
N GLY A 95 -6.30 -1.99 3.63
CA GLY A 95 -6.79 -2.56 2.38
C GLY A 95 -7.06 -1.49 1.32
N SER A 96 -7.35 -1.88 0.09
CA SER A 96 -7.51 -0.96 -1.06
C SER A 96 -8.69 0.04 -0.98
N HIS A 97 -9.67 -0.19 -0.09
CA HIS A 97 -10.92 0.60 0.00
C HIS A 97 -11.67 0.73 -1.34
N SER A 98 -11.57 -0.28 -2.21
CA SER A 98 -11.99 -0.17 -3.60
C SER A 98 -13.14 -1.09 -4.00
N TRP A 99 -13.92 -0.64 -4.99
CA TRP A 99 -14.75 -1.54 -5.78
C TRP A 99 -13.94 -2.18 -6.90
N LYS A 100 -14.32 -3.39 -7.33
CA LYS A 100 -13.70 -4.09 -8.46
C LYS A 100 -14.70 -4.54 -9.51
N ARG A 101 -14.24 -4.50 -10.76
CA ARG A 101 -14.94 -5.09 -11.92
C ARG A 101 -14.50 -6.54 -12.07
N LYS A 102 -15.45 -7.47 -12.24
CA LYS A 102 -15.06 -8.89 -12.40
C LYS A 102 -14.32 -9.12 -13.73
N LYS A 103 -13.06 -9.54 -13.63
CA LYS A 103 -12.22 -9.93 -14.77
C LYS A 103 -12.82 -11.06 -15.59
N SER A 104 -12.57 -11.07 -16.90
CA SER A 104 -12.84 -12.24 -17.74
C SER A 104 -12.03 -13.46 -17.26
N LYS A 105 -12.53 -14.66 -17.53
CA LYS A 105 -11.79 -15.91 -17.24
C LYS A 105 -11.67 -16.76 -18.50
N LEU A 106 -10.52 -17.44 -18.64
CA LEU A 106 -10.21 -18.28 -19.80
C LEU A 106 -11.13 -19.50 -19.93
N ASP A 107 -11.67 -20.00 -18.82
CA ASP A 107 -12.59 -21.15 -18.76
C ASP A 107 -14.06 -20.78 -19.06
N LYS A 108 -14.36 -19.51 -19.37
CA LYS A 108 -15.73 -19.01 -19.59
C LYS A 108 -15.97 -18.64 -21.06
N SER A 109 -17.22 -18.84 -21.50
CA SER A 109 -17.66 -18.39 -22.83
C SER A 109 -17.60 -16.86 -22.96
N GLY A 110 -17.52 -16.36 -24.20
CA GLY A 110 -17.55 -14.93 -24.47
C GLY A 110 -18.78 -14.23 -23.87
N SER A 111 -19.97 -14.82 -24.00
CA SER A 111 -21.20 -14.28 -23.42
C SER A 111 -21.19 -14.25 -21.88
N SER A 112 -20.56 -15.25 -21.25
CA SER A 112 -20.35 -15.25 -19.79
C SER A 112 -19.36 -14.15 -19.39
N ASN A 113 -18.25 -14.00 -20.11
CA ASN A 113 -17.25 -12.97 -19.83
C ASN A 113 -17.80 -11.55 -20.02
N ILE A 114 -18.65 -11.30 -21.03
CA ILE A 114 -19.34 -10.01 -21.20
C ILE A 114 -20.20 -9.68 -19.96
N LYS A 115 -20.95 -10.66 -19.43
CA LYS A 115 -21.74 -10.47 -18.20
C LYS A 115 -20.86 -10.23 -16.97
N ARG A 116 -19.70 -10.90 -16.89
CA ARG A 116 -18.73 -10.68 -15.81
C ARG A 116 -18.23 -9.24 -15.82
N LEU A 117 -17.85 -8.71 -16.97
CA LEU A 117 -17.39 -7.33 -17.09
C LEU A 117 -18.46 -6.30 -16.69
N ALA A 118 -19.76 -6.63 -16.79
CA ALA A 118 -20.83 -5.77 -16.30
C ALA A 118 -21.02 -5.81 -14.76
N THR A 119 -20.34 -6.72 -14.05
CA THR A 119 -20.49 -6.91 -12.60
C THR A 119 -19.44 -6.12 -11.82
N ILE A 120 -19.91 -5.21 -10.97
CA ILE A 120 -19.12 -4.50 -9.96
C ILE A 120 -19.38 -5.17 -8.60
N ALA A 121 -18.34 -5.36 -7.81
CA ALA A 121 -18.40 -5.94 -6.48
C ALA A 121 -17.37 -5.30 -5.55
N THR A 122 -17.49 -5.56 -4.26
CA THR A 122 -16.47 -5.29 -3.25
C THR A 122 -16.58 -6.32 -2.14
N GLU A 123 -15.50 -6.55 -1.41
CA GLU A 123 -15.46 -7.31 -0.17
C GLU A 123 -15.38 -6.34 1.01
N ALA A 124 -15.98 -6.68 2.17
CA ALA A 124 -16.00 -5.76 3.31
C ALA A 124 -14.61 -5.61 3.95
N ASN A 125 -13.77 -6.65 3.83
CA ASN A 125 -12.40 -6.67 4.35
C ASN A 125 -11.47 -5.65 3.67
N ARG A 126 -11.81 -5.17 2.46
CA ARG A 126 -11.05 -4.12 1.74
C ARG A 126 -11.02 -2.77 2.43
N TYR A 127 -11.97 -2.50 3.33
CA TYR A 127 -12.13 -1.21 4.01
C TYR A 127 -11.48 -1.18 5.40
N ILE A 128 -10.43 -1.98 5.61
CA ILE A 128 -9.66 -1.96 6.85
C ILE A 128 -8.58 -0.89 6.76
N LEU A 129 -8.48 -0.08 7.82
CA LEU A 129 -7.30 0.70 8.18
C LEU A 129 -7.00 0.39 9.65
N ALA A 130 -5.82 -0.11 9.95
CA ALA A 130 -5.55 -0.69 11.25
C ALA A 130 -4.08 -0.58 11.67
N ARG A 131 -3.85 -0.84 12.96
CA ARG A 131 -2.51 -0.96 13.55
C ARG A 131 -2.43 -2.11 14.55
N ILE A 132 -1.30 -2.78 14.60
CA ILE A 132 -0.99 -3.87 15.52
C ILE A 132 0.33 -3.54 16.24
N PRO A 133 0.39 -3.61 17.59
CA PRO A 133 1.63 -3.42 18.33
C PRO A 133 2.74 -4.32 17.83
N LEU A 134 3.93 -3.74 17.61
CA LEU A 134 5.15 -4.44 17.25
C LEU A 134 6.10 -4.42 18.45
N VAL A 135 6.33 -5.57 19.07
CA VAL A 135 7.12 -5.72 20.30
C VAL A 135 8.26 -6.69 20.04
N ASN A 136 9.51 -6.21 20.12
CA ASN A 136 10.72 -7.02 19.88
C ASN A 136 10.70 -7.77 18.53
N GLY A 137 10.22 -7.11 17.47
CA GLY A 137 10.13 -7.70 16.14
C GLY A 137 8.89 -8.59 15.91
N GLU A 138 8.04 -8.78 16.91
CA GLU A 138 6.85 -9.65 16.83
C GLU A 138 5.55 -8.84 16.94
N LEU A 139 4.52 -9.24 16.17
CA LEU A 139 3.19 -8.68 16.33
C LEU A 139 2.54 -9.21 17.60
N SER A 140 1.92 -8.31 18.37
CA SER A 140 1.25 -8.65 19.62
C SER A 140 -0.10 -7.94 19.72
N GLN A 141 -1.08 -8.59 20.34
CA GLN A 141 -2.38 -7.98 20.60
C GLN A 141 -2.26 -6.78 21.55
N ASN A 142 -1.34 -6.85 22.52
CA ASN A 142 -1.05 -5.81 23.49
C ASN A 142 0.46 -5.70 23.75
N SER A 143 0.93 -4.50 24.08
CA SER A 143 2.32 -4.25 24.49
C SER A 143 2.44 -3.90 25.98
N PRO A 144 3.64 -4.04 26.58
CA PRO A 144 3.92 -3.56 27.94
C PRO A 144 3.67 -2.05 28.14
N GLU A 145 3.72 -1.25 27.06
CA GLU A 145 3.50 0.20 27.08
C GLU A 145 2.01 0.58 26.93
N SER A 146 1.09 -0.36 27.18
CA SER A 146 -0.36 -0.17 27.00
C SER A 146 -0.81 0.14 25.56
N LYS A 147 0.04 -0.11 24.56
CA LYS A 147 -0.37 -0.11 23.14
C LYS A 147 -1.20 -1.36 22.86
N SER A 148 -2.33 -1.21 22.19
CA SER A 148 -3.21 -2.30 21.75
C SER A 148 -3.48 -2.24 20.25
N ALA A 149 -3.77 -3.41 19.66
CA ALA A 149 -4.26 -3.49 18.29
C ALA A 149 -5.60 -2.76 18.15
N ALA A 150 -5.81 -2.09 17.02
CA ALA A 150 -7.06 -1.40 16.75
C ALA A 150 -7.28 -1.20 15.24
N LYS A 151 -8.54 -1.10 14.84
CA LYS A 151 -8.97 -0.72 13.49
C LYS A 151 -9.81 0.55 13.50
N LEU A 152 -9.84 1.25 12.37
CA LEU A 152 -10.81 2.30 12.12
C LEU A 152 -12.22 1.70 12.22
N GLU A 153 -13.14 2.45 12.82
CA GLU A 153 -14.53 2.05 12.98
C GLU A 153 -15.19 1.72 11.64
N VAL A 154 -15.75 0.51 11.57
CA VAL A 154 -16.40 -0.08 10.40
C VAL A 154 -17.85 0.39 10.36
N THR A 155 -18.32 0.78 9.17
CA THR A 155 -19.66 1.33 8.94
C THR A 155 -20.38 0.48 7.88
N ALA A 156 -21.64 0.81 7.57
CA ALA A 156 -22.37 0.13 6.50
C ALA A 156 -21.75 0.36 5.11
N ASP A 157 -21.04 1.48 4.94
CA ASP A 157 -20.43 1.93 3.69
C ASP A 157 -18.92 1.63 3.63
N GLY A 158 -18.42 0.79 4.56
CA GLY A 158 -17.03 0.37 4.66
C GLY A 158 -16.44 0.77 6.01
N ASN A 159 -16.11 2.05 6.17
CA ASN A 159 -15.60 2.61 7.42
C ASN A 159 -15.83 4.13 7.51
N LEU A 160 -15.52 4.74 8.66
CA LEU A 160 -15.70 6.18 8.88
C LEU A 160 -14.95 7.07 7.87
N LEU A 161 -13.84 6.60 7.28
CA LEU A 161 -13.15 7.35 6.22
C LEU A 161 -14.02 7.42 4.96
N MET A 162 -14.61 6.30 4.54
CA MET A 162 -15.50 6.26 3.39
C MET A 162 -16.73 7.16 3.59
N ASP A 163 -17.36 7.13 4.76
CA ASP A 163 -18.48 8.01 5.11
C ASP A 163 -18.11 9.50 4.96
N CYS A 164 -16.88 9.87 5.36
CA CYS A 164 -16.38 11.25 5.23
C CYS A 164 -16.09 11.63 3.77
N LEU A 165 -15.49 10.72 3.00
CA LEU A 165 -15.10 10.98 1.61
C LEU A 165 -16.30 10.98 0.66
N GLU A 166 -17.40 10.30 0.99
CA GLU A 166 -18.63 10.27 0.17
C GLU A 166 -19.22 11.67 -0.07
N ASN A 167 -18.97 12.61 0.83
CA ASN A 167 -19.44 13.98 0.73
C ASN A 167 -18.39 14.95 0.16
N ASP A 168 -17.21 14.47 -0.21
CA ASP A 168 -16.16 15.30 -0.81
C ASP A 168 -16.51 15.67 -2.26
N PRO A 169 -16.51 16.96 -2.65
CA PRO A 169 -16.87 17.35 -4.02
C PRO A 169 -16.03 16.73 -5.16
N HIS A 170 -14.81 16.28 -4.88
CA HIS A 170 -13.94 15.67 -5.88
C HIS A 170 -14.06 14.14 -5.90
N LEU A 171 -14.25 13.50 -4.75
CA LEU A 171 -14.30 12.04 -4.61
C LEU A 171 -15.72 11.46 -4.64
N GLN A 172 -16.72 12.25 -4.25
CA GLN A 172 -18.14 11.87 -4.26
C GLN A 172 -18.56 11.18 -5.57
N PRO A 173 -18.25 11.71 -6.78
CA PRO A 173 -18.70 11.06 -8.01
C PRO A 173 -18.16 9.64 -8.21
N PHE A 174 -16.96 9.36 -7.69
CA PHE A 174 -16.31 8.05 -7.80
C PHE A 174 -16.87 7.07 -6.77
N ILE A 175 -17.12 7.55 -5.55
CA ILE A 175 -17.68 6.77 -4.43
C ILE A 175 -19.16 6.44 -4.70
N GLN A 176 -20.00 7.44 -4.94
CA GLN A 176 -21.43 7.24 -5.22
C GLN A 176 -21.66 6.49 -6.54
N GLY A 177 -20.77 6.71 -7.52
CA GLY A 177 -20.76 5.97 -8.78
C GLY A 177 -20.28 4.52 -8.64
N LYS A 178 -19.70 4.15 -7.49
CA LYS A 178 -19.04 2.85 -7.24
C LYS A 178 -18.08 2.49 -8.37
N ILE A 179 -17.31 3.48 -8.81
CA ILE A 179 -16.39 3.32 -9.94
C ILE A 179 -15.32 2.31 -9.51
N PRO A 180 -15.09 1.22 -10.26
CA PRO A 180 -14.06 0.25 -9.92
C PRO A 180 -12.66 0.85 -9.95
N SER A 181 -11.76 0.36 -9.10
CA SER A 181 -10.40 0.88 -9.00
C SER A 181 -9.64 0.87 -10.33
N LYS A 182 -9.68 -0.25 -11.05
CA LYS A 182 -9.06 -0.39 -12.39
C LYS A 182 -9.78 0.38 -13.51
N ASP A 183 -10.83 1.13 -13.18
CA ASP A 183 -11.52 2.09 -14.05
C ASP A 183 -11.31 3.55 -13.57
N ASN A 184 -10.19 3.82 -12.88
CA ASN A 184 -9.87 5.11 -12.22
C ASN A 184 -10.82 5.45 -11.04
N GLY A 185 -11.42 4.44 -10.42
CA GLY A 185 -12.21 4.57 -9.20
C GLY A 185 -11.35 4.85 -7.97
N LEU A 186 -11.99 5.01 -6.81
CA LEU A 186 -11.27 5.16 -5.54
C LEU A 186 -10.48 3.88 -5.25
N ASP A 187 -9.19 4.05 -5.00
CA ASP A 187 -8.26 3.00 -4.64
C ASP A 187 -7.14 3.61 -3.79
N ILE A 188 -7.00 3.17 -2.55
CA ILE A 188 -6.00 3.64 -1.60
C ILE A 188 -4.91 2.58 -1.53
N GLU A 189 -3.68 2.92 -1.94
CA GLU A 189 -2.57 1.95 -1.96
C GLU A 189 -1.38 2.37 -1.09
N GLY A 190 -1.02 3.66 -1.09
CA GLY A 190 0.09 4.13 -0.25
C GLY A 190 -0.31 4.49 1.18
N ILE A 191 0.53 4.16 2.16
CA ILE A 191 0.39 4.61 3.55
C ILE A 191 1.73 5.10 4.13
N ALA A 192 1.72 6.24 4.83
CA ALA A 192 2.86 6.70 5.61
C ALA A 192 2.42 7.38 6.90
N VAL A 193 3.04 7.01 8.02
CA VAL A 193 2.66 7.41 9.37
C VAL A 193 3.77 8.21 10.03
N PHE A 194 3.45 9.45 10.37
CA PHE A 194 4.31 10.35 11.12
C PHE A 194 3.68 10.66 12.47
N LYS A 195 4.06 9.88 13.48
CA LYS A 195 3.47 9.93 14.84
C LYS A 195 1.96 9.72 14.77
N ASN A 196 1.17 10.79 14.91
CA ASN A 196 -0.29 10.79 14.90
C ASN A 196 -0.89 11.08 13.51
N LYS A 197 -0.10 11.56 12.56
CA LYS A 197 -0.55 11.85 11.20
C LYS A 197 -0.39 10.63 10.31
N VAL A 198 -1.45 10.25 9.61
CA VAL A 198 -1.46 9.17 8.63
C VAL A 198 -1.73 9.79 7.27
N PHE A 199 -0.79 9.61 6.34
CA PHE A 199 -0.95 9.96 4.95
C PHE A 199 -1.40 8.75 4.15
N LEU A 200 -2.41 8.93 3.29
CA LEU A 200 -2.97 7.89 2.44
C LEU A 200 -2.89 8.33 0.98
N GLY A 201 -2.20 7.54 0.17
CA GLY A 201 -2.01 7.78 -1.25
C GLY A 201 -3.12 7.14 -2.07
N LEU A 202 -3.77 7.92 -2.92
CA LEU A 202 -4.76 7.39 -3.86
C LEU A 202 -4.08 7.01 -5.18
N ARG A 203 -4.14 5.72 -5.54
CA ARG A 203 -3.90 5.29 -6.91
C ARG A 203 -4.96 5.86 -7.83
N GLY A 204 -6.21 5.82 -7.39
CA GLY A 204 -7.33 6.42 -8.10
C GLY A 204 -8.28 7.13 -7.13
N PRO A 205 -8.98 8.19 -7.57
CA PRO A 205 -8.96 8.74 -8.92
C PRO A 205 -7.78 9.70 -9.17
N VAL A 206 -7.30 9.75 -10.42
CA VAL A 206 -6.45 10.84 -10.92
C VAL A 206 -7.32 11.84 -11.69
N LEU A 207 -7.23 13.13 -11.32
CA LEU A 207 -8.10 14.19 -11.83
C LEU A 207 -7.35 15.10 -12.81
N ARG A 208 -7.55 14.88 -14.12
CA ARG A 208 -6.85 15.64 -15.18
C ARG A 208 -5.33 15.70 -14.99
N GLY A 209 -4.73 14.62 -14.50
CA GLY A 209 -3.29 14.53 -14.26
C GLY A 209 -2.85 14.67 -12.80
N TRP A 210 -3.77 15.08 -11.91
CA TRP A 210 -3.49 15.33 -10.51
C TRP A 210 -3.87 14.13 -9.65
N ALA A 211 -2.88 13.54 -8.98
CA ALA A 211 -3.07 12.54 -7.94
C ALA A 211 -3.52 13.18 -6.64
N ILE A 212 -4.04 12.37 -5.72
CA ILE A 212 -4.60 12.82 -4.46
C ILE A 212 -3.91 12.12 -3.29
N LEU A 213 -3.42 12.91 -2.34
CA LEU A 213 -2.92 12.45 -1.05
C LEU A 213 -3.86 12.94 0.05
N LEU A 214 -4.26 12.05 0.94
CA LEU A 214 -5.06 12.39 2.13
C LEU A 214 -4.16 12.46 3.35
N GLU A 215 -4.52 13.32 4.30
CA GLU A 215 -3.95 13.33 5.67
C GLU A 215 -5.10 13.22 6.67
N ILE A 216 -4.96 12.27 7.59
CA ILE A 216 -5.90 12.04 8.69
C ILE A 216 -5.14 11.93 10.01
N GLU A 217 -5.85 12.17 11.11
CA GLU A 217 -5.40 11.79 12.44
C GLU A 217 -6.42 10.82 13.05
N LEU A 218 -5.92 9.80 13.74
CA LEU A 218 -6.76 8.80 14.39
C LEU A 218 -6.64 8.89 15.91
N GLU A 219 -7.74 8.66 16.60
CA GLU A 219 -7.79 8.56 18.05
C GLU A 219 -8.54 7.30 18.50
N LEU A 220 -8.12 6.73 19.63
CA LEU A 220 -8.79 5.57 20.20
C LEU A 220 -10.03 6.03 20.96
N THR A 221 -11.21 5.51 20.61
CA THR A 221 -12.47 5.84 21.29
C THR A 221 -12.93 4.74 22.23
N SER A 222 -12.56 3.49 21.94
CA SER A 222 -12.79 2.33 22.79
C SER A 222 -11.72 1.27 22.51
N PRO A 223 -11.55 0.24 23.36
CA PRO A 223 -10.58 -0.81 23.11
C PRO A 223 -10.78 -1.45 21.73
N GLY A 224 -9.72 -1.43 20.91
CA GLY A 224 -9.75 -2.00 19.55
C GLY A 224 -10.36 -1.11 18.46
N VAL A 225 -10.90 0.07 18.80
CA VAL A 225 -11.60 0.94 17.83
C VAL A 225 -10.99 2.33 17.81
N MET A 226 -10.59 2.76 16.62
CA MET A 226 -10.14 4.11 16.30
C MET A 226 -11.21 4.88 15.53
N THR A 227 -11.27 6.19 15.70
CA THR A 227 -12.08 7.11 14.88
C THR A 227 -11.23 8.24 14.32
N LEU A 228 -11.82 8.99 13.38
CA LEU A 228 -11.20 10.18 12.79
C LEU A 228 -11.25 11.36 13.76
N LYS A 229 -10.08 11.86 14.14
CA LYS A 229 -9.94 13.07 14.92
C LYS A 229 -10.27 14.30 14.06
N SER A 230 -10.87 15.30 14.67
CA SER A 230 -11.12 16.59 14.00
C SER A 230 -9.83 17.38 13.88
N LEU A 231 -9.51 17.82 12.66
CA LEU A 231 -8.30 18.58 12.32
C LEU A 231 -8.50 20.10 12.45
N THR A 232 -9.75 20.56 12.48
CA THR A 232 -10.12 21.98 12.58
C THR A 232 -11.34 22.18 13.49
N GLU A 233 -11.60 23.43 13.89
CA GLU A 233 -12.82 23.81 14.62
C GLU A 233 -14.10 23.56 13.81
N ALA A 234 -14.01 23.55 12.49
CA ALA A 234 -15.11 23.24 11.57
C ALA A 234 -15.38 21.71 11.45
N ASN A 235 -14.77 20.89 12.31
CA ASN A 235 -14.92 19.44 12.34
C ASN A 235 -14.45 18.72 11.07
N THR A 236 -13.50 19.32 10.32
CA THR A 236 -12.87 18.67 9.17
C THR A 236 -12.13 17.41 9.63
N LYS A 237 -12.40 16.26 9.03
CA LYS A 237 -11.84 14.95 9.43
C LYS A 237 -10.61 14.50 8.63
N TYR A 238 -10.34 15.14 7.51
CA TYR A 238 -9.18 14.86 6.66
C TYR A 238 -8.74 16.13 5.92
N LYS A 239 -7.46 16.21 5.56
CA LYS A 239 -6.97 17.14 4.53
C LYS A 239 -6.72 16.39 3.23
N LYS A 240 -6.70 17.13 2.13
CA LYS A 240 -6.47 16.58 0.80
C LYS A 240 -5.50 17.47 0.04
N TYR A 241 -4.47 16.84 -0.53
CA TYR A 241 -3.43 17.50 -1.31
C TYR A 241 -3.46 16.96 -2.74
N PHE A 242 -3.22 17.84 -3.71
CA PHE A 242 -3.20 17.48 -5.12
C PHE A 242 -1.78 17.53 -5.66
N LEU A 243 -1.33 16.43 -6.26
CA LEU A 243 0.06 16.23 -6.66
C LEU A 243 0.15 16.05 -8.18
N TRP A 244 1.01 16.81 -8.85
CA TRP A 244 1.31 16.58 -10.26
C TRP A 244 2.29 15.42 -10.42
N LEU A 245 1.77 14.23 -10.70
CA LEU A 245 2.58 13.01 -10.94
C LEU A 245 2.52 12.58 -12.41
N ASN A 246 2.38 13.55 -13.34
CA ASN A 246 2.30 13.31 -14.77
C ASN A 246 1.16 12.34 -15.18
N GLY A 247 0.02 12.39 -14.48
CA GLY A 247 -1.12 11.51 -14.72
C GLY A 247 -1.03 10.12 -14.10
N LEU A 248 -0.02 9.87 -13.27
CA LEU A 248 0.10 8.66 -12.47
C LEU A 248 -0.65 8.81 -11.13
N GLY A 249 -1.13 7.68 -10.61
CA GLY A 249 -1.68 7.55 -9.26
C GLY A 249 -0.59 7.19 -8.25
N ILE A 250 -0.89 7.31 -6.96
CA ILE A 250 0.02 6.91 -5.88
C ILE A 250 -0.16 5.42 -5.58
N ARG A 251 0.86 4.63 -5.88
CA ARG A 251 0.94 3.18 -5.59
C ARG A 251 1.46 2.90 -4.19
N ASP A 252 2.51 3.59 -3.78
CA ASP A 252 3.08 3.44 -2.44
C ASP A 252 3.70 4.74 -1.92
N LEU A 253 3.84 4.82 -0.60
CA LEU A 253 4.40 5.94 0.14
C LEU A 253 5.53 5.46 1.04
N CYS A 254 6.72 6.04 0.91
CA CYS A 254 7.87 5.69 1.75
C CYS A 254 8.43 6.92 2.45
N ARG A 255 8.54 6.86 3.77
CA ARG A 255 9.07 7.97 4.58
C ARG A 255 10.58 8.10 4.40
N ASP A 256 11.06 9.31 4.17
CA ASP A 256 12.49 9.65 4.17
C ASP A 256 12.74 10.91 5.01
N GLY A 257 13.03 10.71 6.29
CA GLY A 257 13.16 11.82 7.24
C GLY A 257 11.83 12.58 7.38
N GLY A 258 11.82 13.86 7.01
CA GLY A 258 10.61 14.71 6.97
C GLY A 258 9.93 14.75 5.59
N ASP A 259 10.51 14.08 4.60
CA ASP A 259 9.99 14.01 3.24
C ASP A 259 9.18 12.72 3.03
N LEU A 260 8.46 12.69 1.92
CA LEU A 260 7.71 11.54 1.45
C LEU A 260 8.17 11.17 0.03
N LEU A 261 8.66 9.94 -0.13
CA LEU A 261 8.84 9.34 -1.45
C LEU A 261 7.52 8.73 -1.89
N ILE A 262 7.21 8.89 -3.18
CA ILE A 262 5.95 8.46 -3.79
C ILE A 262 6.29 7.55 -4.97
N LEU A 263 5.79 6.32 -4.94
CA LEU A 263 5.79 5.43 -6.09
C LEU A 263 4.55 5.77 -6.92
N GLY A 264 4.77 6.36 -8.10
CA GLY A 264 3.72 6.72 -9.05
C GLY A 264 3.57 5.65 -10.12
N GLY A 265 2.34 5.24 -10.43
CA GLY A 265 2.05 4.26 -11.47
C GLY A 265 0.68 4.46 -12.16
N PRO A 266 0.37 3.67 -13.21
CA PRO A 266 -0.91 3.75 -13.90
C PRO A 266 -2.10 3.45 -12.97
N THR A 267 -3.28 4.02 -13.23
CA THR A 267 -4.47 3.82 -12.36
C THR A 267 -5.36 2.66 -12.80
N MET A 268 -5.26 2.26 -14.07
CA MET A 268 -6.08 1.22 -14.71
C MET A 268 -5.22 -0.01 -15.04
N ASP A 269 -5.86 -1.05 -15.58
CA ASP A 269 -5.22 -2.32 -16.00
C ASP A 269 -4.39 -2.16 -17.29
N LEU A 270 -3.34 -1.31 -17.25
CA LEU A 270 -2.36 -1.14 -18.31
C LEU A 270 -0.93 -1.18 -17.77
N ASP A 271 -0.03 -1.67 -18.61
CA ASP A 271 1.41 -1.44 -18.43
C ASP A 271 1.71 0.02 -18.77
N GLY A 272 2.50 0.70 -17.94
CA GLY A 272 2.83 2.10 -18.16
C GLY A 272 3.93 2.62 -17.24
N PRO A 273 4.32 3.90 -17.39
CA PRO A 273 5.41 4.48 -16.63
C PRO A 273 5.24 4.29 -15.12
N VAL A 274 6.32 3.82 -14.47
CA VAL A 274 6.45 3.78 -13.02
C VAL A 274 7.58 4.72 -12.61
N GLN A 275 7.30 5.62 -11.67
CA GLN A 275 8.20 6.73 -11.36
C GLN A 275 8.23 7.03 -9.88
N ILE A 276 9.41 7.36 -9.35
CA ILE A 276 9.57 7.83 -7.97
C ILE A 276 9.57 9.35 -7.96
N TYR A 277 8.80 9.92 -7.04
CA TYR A 277 8.79 11.35 -6.74
C TYR A 277 9.15 11.61 -5.27
N ARG A 278 9.61 12.82 -4.98
CA ARG A 278 9.88 13.31 -3.61
C ARG A 278 9.03 14.53 -3.33
N LEU A 279 8.15 14.41 -2.33
CA LEU A 279 7.39 15.50 -1.73
C LEU A 279 8.10 15.94 -0.45
N ALA A 280 8.68 17.14 -0.48
CA ALA A 280 9.48 17.65 0.63
C ALA A 280 8.62 18.18 1.77
N ASP A 281 9.12 18.04 3.00
CA ASP A 281 8.53 18.63 4.22
C ASP A 281 7.02 18.35 4.38
N VAL A 282 6.65 17.07 4.28
CA VAL A 282 5.25 16.62 4.18
C VAL A 282 4.39 17.04 5.38
N LEU A 283 5.02 17.27 6.55
CA LEU A 283 4.33 17.67 7.77
C LEU A 283 3.83 19.12 7.76
N ASN A 284 4.38 19.95 6.87
CA ASN A 284 4.09 21.39 6.77
C ASN A 284 3.42 21.75 5.42
N LEU A 285 2.78 20.79 4.75
CA LEU A 285 2.09 21.05 3.49
C LEU A 285 0.90 21.99 3.68
N ALA A 286 0.78 22.94 2.76
CA ALA A 286 -0.41 23.77 2.60
C ALA A 286 -1.49 23.00 1.83
N ASP A 287 -2.73 23.02 2.31
CA ASP A 287 -3.87 22.29 1.73
C ASP A 287 -4.68 23.13 0.72
N ASP A 288 -4.30 24.38 0.49
CA ASP A 288 -4.85 25.31 -0.50
C ASP A 288 -3.93 25.53 -1.72
N VAL A 289 -2.91 24.69 -1.86
CA VAL A 289 -1.88 24.77 -2.91
C VAL A 289 -1.86 23.47 -3.74
N MET A 290 -1.61 23.63 -5.04
CA MET A 290 -1.30 22.52 -5.95
C MET A 290 0.19 22.20 -5.85
N HIS A 291 0.53 20.93 -5.57
CA HIS A 291 1.91 20.54 -5.29
C HIS A 291 2.55 19.85 -6.50
N GLU A 292 3.83 20.14 -6.72
CA GLU A 292 4.64 19.52 -7.77
C GLU A 292 5.84 18.81 -7.13
N PRO A 293 5.66 17.57 -6.66
CA PRO A 293 6.76 16.74 -6.15
C PRO A 293 7.90 16.64 -7.16
N LYS A 294 9.14 16.61 -6.67
CA LYS A 294 10.30 16.48 -7.55
C LYS A 294 10.40 15.06 -8.08
N PHE A 295 10.50 14.89 -9.39
CA PHE A 295 10.85 13.60 -10.00
C PHE A 295 12.24 13.14 -9.52
N VAL A 296 12.34 11.88 -9.11
CA VAL A 296 13.59 11.23 -8.66
C VAL A 296 14.14 10.34 -9.77
N GLN A 297 13.39 9.32 -10.18
CA GLN A 297 13.84 8.32 -11.16
C GLN A 297 12.67 7.49 -11.70
N ASP A 298 12.87 6.83 -12.84
CA ASP A 298 11.98 5.80 -13.35
C ASP A 298 12.29 4.45 -12.68
N ILE A 299 11.25 3.61 -12.50
CA ILE A 299 11.37 2.20 -12.15
C ILE A 299 11.04 1.37 -13.40
N PRO A 300 11.87 0.39 -13.78
CA PRO A 300 11.57 -0.50 -14.90
C PRO A 300 10.26 -1.28 -14.67
N TYR A 301 9.50 -1.46 -15.75
CA TYR A 301 8.30 -2.30 -15.78
C TYR A 301 8.31 -3.13 -17.07
N GLY A 302 7.64 -4.28 -17.03
CA GLY A 302 7.58 -5.23 -18.12
C GLY A 302 6.32 -5.13 -18.98
N PHE A 303 6.07 -6.16 -19.78
CA PHE A 303 4.83 -6.27 -20.57
C PHE A 303 3.95 -7.33 -19.93
N ARG A 304 2.95 -6.87 -19.16
CA ARG A 304 2.10 -7.69 -18.29
C ARG A 304 2.84 -8.40 -17.17
N ASP A 305 4.01 -7.89 -16.82
CA ASP A 305 4.83 -8.35 -15.71
C ASP A 305 5.65 -7.21 -15.09
N ASP A 306 6.23 -7.47 -13.91
CA ASP A 306 7.05 -6.52 -13.15
C ASP A 306 6.30 -5.22 -12.84
N HIS A 307 5.10 -5.34 -12.28
CA HIS A 307 4.32 -4.20 -11.81
C HIS A 307 4.80 -3.83 -10.42
N ALA A 308 5.60 -2.78 -10.31
CA ALA A 308 6.09 -2.32 -9.01
C ALA A 308 4.93 -1.74 -8.19
N GLU A 309 4.66 -2.35 -7.04
CA GLU A 309 3.54 -1.96 -6.16
C GLU A 309 4.02 -1.46 -4.79
N GLY A 310 5.13 -1.98 -4.26
CA GLY A 310 5.67 -1.58 -2.95
C GLY A 310 7.14 -1.18 -2.98
N MET A 311 7.54 -0.23 -2.12
CA MET A 311 8.92 0.19 -1.94
C MET A 311 9.31 0.52 -0.49
N THR A 312 10.58 0.32 -0.15
CA THR A 312 11.10 0.71 1.16
C THR A 312 12.57 1.14 1.10
N LEU A 313 12.97 2.05 1.99
CA LEU A 313 14.37 2.44 2.13
C LEU A 313 15.18 1.25 2.68
N CYS A 314 16.30 0.95 2.03
CA CYS A 314 17.19 -0.14 2.45
C CYS A 314 18.66 0.30 2.58
N HIS A 315 18.88 1.58 2.89
CA HIS A 315 20.24 2.14 3.01
C HIS A 315 21.09 1.46 4.10
N GLN A 316 20.45 0.89 5.13
CA GLN A 316 21.12 0.13 6.18
C GLN A 316 21.71 -1.19 5.67
N LEU A 317 21.07 -1.78 4.64
CA LEU A 317 21.52 -3.01 4.00
C LEU A 317 22.67 -2.75 3.01
N THR A 318 22.55 -1.70 2.19
CA THR A 318 23.52 -1.43 1.12
C THR A 318 24.67 -0.51 1.53
N GLY A 319 24.53 0.21 2.65
CA GLY A 319 25.46 1.27 3.06
C GLY A 319 25.38 2.56 2.24
N THR A 320 24.41 2.67 1.32
CA THR A 320 24.19 3.85 0.46
C THR A 320 22.70 4.16 0.33
N PRO A 321 22.29 5.39 -0.02
CA PRO A 321 20.87 5.67 -0.29
C PRO A 321 20.31 4.71 -1.36
N SER A 322 19.34 3.88 -0.97
CA SER A 322 18.78 2.85 -1.85
C SER A 322 17.33 2.52 -1.49
N LEU A 323 16.60 2.05 -2.49
CA LEU A 323 15.21 1.60 -2.40
C LEU A 323 15.13 0.13 -2.80
N LEU A 324 14.48 -0.69 -1.97
CA LEU A 324 14.04 -2.03 -2.33
C LEU A 324 12.63 -1.91 -2.91
N VAL A 325 12.38 -2.58 -4.04
CA VAL A 325 11.09 -2.60 -4.73
C VAL A 325 10.59 -4.03 -4.89
N VAL A 326 9.32 -4.25 -4.58
CA VAL A 326 8.59 -5.51 -4.80
C VAL A 326 7.53 -5.34 -5.87
N TYR A 327 7.06 -6.47 -6.42
CA TYR A 327 6.26 -6.48 -7.65
C TYR A 327 5.02 -7.37 -7.52
N ASP A 328 3.91 -6.89 -8.07
CA ASP A 328 2.82 -7.73 -8.57
C ASP A 328 3.20 -8.31 -9.94
N SER A 329 2.66 -9.50 -10.24
CA SER A 329 2.84 -10.21 -11.49
C SER A 329 4.31 -10.29 -11.91
N PRO A 330 5.22 -10.81 -11.06
CA PRO A 330 6.65 -10.81 -11.34
C PRO A 330 6.97 -11.58 -12.63
N ALA A 331 7.93 -11.08 -13.40
CA ALA A 331 8.41 -11.76 -14.60
C ALA A 331 8.95 -13.15 -14.23
N LYS A 332 8.81 -14.10 -15.16
CA LYS A 332 9.25 -15.50 -14.95
C LYS A 332 10.70 -15.65 -14.50
N SER A 333 11.57 -14.70 -14.89
CA SER A 333 12.98 -14.68 -14.48
C SER A 333 13.22 -14.33 -13.02
N ARG A 334 12.21 -13.85 -12.28
CA ARG A 334 12.30 -13.55 -10.84
C ARG A 334 12.04 -14.76 -9.96
N PHE A 335 11.49 -15.84 -10.50
CA PHE A 335 11.23 -17.05 -9.74
C PHE A 335 12.51 -17.86 -9.57
N LEU A 336 12.78 -18.24 -8.33
CA LEU A 336 13.89 -19.10 -7.96
C LEU A 336 13.45 -20.57 -7.99
N ASP A 337 14.38 -21.49 -8.27
CA ASP A 337 14.11 -22.94 -8.33
C ASP A 337 13.54 -23.51 -7.01
N ASN A 338 13.78 -22.83 -5.88
CA ASN A 338 13.31 -23.22 -4.55
C ASN A 338 11.97 -22.56 -4.16
N GLY A 339 11.27 -21.93 -5.11
CA GLY A 339 9.98 -21.27 -4.86
C GLY A 339 10.09 -19.86 -4.25
N GLY A 340 11.30 -19.32 -4.10
CA GLY A 340 11.50 -17.92 -3.73
C GLY A 340 11.35 -16.95 -4.91
N LEU A 341 11.42 -15.65 -4.62
CA LEU A 341 11.33 -14.57 -5.59
C LEU A 341 12.51 -13.62 -5.50
N VAL A 342 12.74 -12.87 -6.56
CA VAL A 342 13.78 -11.83 -6.63
C VAL A 342 13.15 -10.44 -6.59
N ALA A 343 13.55 -9.66 -5.58
CA ALA A 343 13.27 -8.22 -5.49
C ALA A 343 14.50 -7.41 -5.91
N ASP A 344 14.27 -6.19 -6.36
CA ASP A 344 15.31 -5.32 -6.88
C ASP A 344 15.64 -4.21 -5.90
N ILE A 345 16.92 -3.86 -5.84
CA ILE A 345 17.40 -2.69 -5.12
C ILE A 345 17.94 -1.67 -6.11
N PHE A 346 17.36 -0.47 -6.09
CA PHE A 346 17.77 0.66 -6.88
C PHE A 346 18.52 1.68 -6.02
N PRO A 347 19.48 2.44 -6.58
CA PRO A 347 20.05 3.56 -5.88
C PRO A 347 18.97 4.63 -5.76
N LEU A 348 18.91 5.30 -4.61
CA LEU A 348 18.06 6.47 -4.43
C LEU A 348 18.84 7.69 -4.91
N GLN A 349 18.51 8.19 -6.09
CA GLN A 349 19.18 9.35 -6.65
C GLN A 349 18.97 10.57 -5.75
N SER A 350 20.07 11.24 -5.40
CA SER A 350 20.01 12.54 -4.72
C SER A 350 19.44 13.58 -5.68
N ILE A 351 18.47 14.38 -5.22
CA ILE A 351 17.91 15.51 -5.98
C ILE A 351 18.50 16.83 -5.50
#